data_AF-A0A4W5QUT1-F1
#
_entry.id   AF-A0A4W5QUT1-F1
#
_cell.length_a   1.000
_cell.length_b   1.000
_cell.length_c   1.000
_cell.angle_alpha   90.00
_cell.angle_beta   90.00
_cell.angle_gamma   90.00
#
_symmetry.space_group_name_H-M   'P 1'
#
loop_
_entity.id
_entity.type
_entity.pdbx_description
1 polymer ?
#
loop_
_entity_poly.entity_id
_entity_poly.type
_entity_poly.pdbx_seq_one_letter_code
_entity_poly.pdbx_strand_id
1 'polypeptide(L)'
;MTEKAATPLLLLHPSRGLIDEKFSLMVQNLSQIQEITLHALIHSDDGDYWEAFGHYVSDATGLVNVANDSSLGGTYDGVKPMGLLWSMRPVPGSRIGLRLRKKEVHTPMLVHISVYRGHMSQGFKEQVALASVVTERWYMSPGVRRVDITEGGITGTLFLPPGPGPFPGVLDMWGGGGGLVEYRAALLASHGFAVMAISYFFPDHKKNTTIGYPYFENAFRLLQDHCLVATDRIALLGISFGVTVVLSITAYSETVKPRCCVCISGTHTGQIGATQSIADTSNRIENQYKKACRDEKNRLIWRDVFLPIPEDIDLKVEMGRITCPLLLVVGQDDQNNATVEAADDMKKMMERAGNSHLLTTLSYPGAGHLIEPPYSPHCKVSSFLMPESRERVLMLWGGLTKPHTVAQEDSWEKILGFLREHLCHSVKPHVQSRL
;
A
#
# COMPACT_ATOMS: atom_id res chain seq x y z
N MET A 1 7.51 55.76 9.07
CA MET A 1 7.87 54.83 7.98
C MET A 1 6.86 53.69 8.05
N THR A 2 5.99 53.57 7.06
CA THR A 2 5.10 52.41 6.93
C THR A 2 5.96 51.21 6.56
N GLU A 3 6.18 50.28 7.50
CA GLU A 3 6.74 48.98 7.19
C GLU A 3 5.95 48.39 6.03
N LYS A 4 6.64 48.19 4.90
CA LYS A 4 6.06 47.52 3.74
C LYS A 4 5.74 46.11 4.22
N ALA A 5 4.46 45.79 4.42
CA ALA A 5 4.04 44.47 4.89
C ALA A 5 4.66 43.42 3.96
N ALA A 6 5.60 42.65 4.48
CA ALA A 6 6.29 41.64 3.70
C ALA A 6 5.25 40.57 3.31
N THR A 7 5.15 40.28 2.01
CA THR A 7 4.21 39.28 1.51
C THR A 7 4.73 37.90 1.88
N PRO A 8 3.96 37.08 2.63
CA PRO A 8 4.37 35.73 2.98
C PRO A 8 4.75 34.92 1.75
N LEU A 9 5.88 34.22 1.83
CA LEU A 9 6.42 33.42 0.74
C LEU A 9 6.41 31.95 1.14
N LEU A 10 5.65 31.13 0.42
CA LEU A 10 5.59 29.69 0.61
C LEU A 10 6.57 29.00 -0.35
N LEU A 11 7.61 28.39 0.20
CA LEU A 11 8.65 27.67 -0.54
C LEU A 11 8.46 26.17 -0.39
N LEU A 12 8.46 25.45 -1.52
CA LEU A 12 8.32 24.00 -1.56
C LEU A 12 9.32 23.41 -2.57
N HIS A 13 10.05 22.36 -2.15
CA HIS A 13 11.00 21.67 -3.02
C HIS A 13 11.13 20.18 -2.68
N PRO A 14 11.13 19.25 -3.66
CA PRO A 14 10.83 19.51 -5.06
C PRO A 14 9.32 19.73 -5.28
N SER A 15 8.95 20.61 -6.21
CA SER A 15 7.54 20.87 -6.58
C SER A 15 6.89 19.75 -7.38
N ARG A 16 7.71 18.87 -7.97
CA ARG A 16 7.29 17.66 -8.68
C ARG A 16 8.14 16.51 -8.19
N GLY A 17 7.53 15.42 -7.78
CA GLY A 17 8.22 14.23 -7.28
C GLY A 17 7.27 13.06 -7.18
N LEU A 18 7.79 11.87 -6.91
CA LEU A 18 6.93 10.73 -6.63
C LEU A 18 6.16 10.93 -5.33
N ILE A 19 5.03 10.25 -5.18
CA ILE A 19 4.24 10.32 -3.95
C ILE A 19 5.05 9.82 -2.76
N ASP A 20 5.91 8.82 -2.93
CA ASP A 20 6.77 8.23 -1.90
C ASP A 20 8.09 9.00 -1.67
N GLU A 21 8.27 10.17 -2.30
CA GLU A 21 9.38 11.09 -2.06
C GLU A 21 8.97 12.25 -1.14
N LYS A 22 9.87 12.58 -0.20
CA LYS A 22 9.70 13.71 0.73
C LYS A 22 9.89 15.05 -0.01
N PHE A 23 9.19 16.08 0.44
CA PHE A 23 9.45 17.47 0.06
C PHE A 23 9.68 18.34 1.29
N SER A 24 10.48 19.40 1.15
CA SER A 24 10.66 20.44 2.15
C SER A 24 9.61 21.52 1.97
N LEU A 25 9.08 22.05 3.08
CA LEU A 25 8.09 23.13 3.10
C LEU A 25 8.52 24.21 4.09
N MET A 26 8.60 25.45 3.61
CA MET A 26 8.95 26.62 4.43
C MET A 26 8.03 27.79 4.11
N VAL A 27 7.72 28.60 5.13
CA VAL A 27 7.03 29.88 4.99
C VAL A 27 7.95 30.99 5.49
N GLN A 28 8.23 31.97 4.63
CA GLN A 28 9.07 33.12 4.94
C GLN A 28 8.24 34.40 4.93
N ASN A 29 8.84 35.50 5.37
CA ASN A 29 8.24 36.84 5.36
C ASN A 29 6.95 36.95 6.20
N LEU A 30 6.84 36.14 7.26
CA LEU A 30 5.78 36.30 8.26
C LEU A 30 6.16 37.41 9.24
N SER A 31 5.17 37.96 9.94
CA SER A 31 5.43 38.75 11.14
C SER A 31 6.08 37.85 12.21
N GLN A 32 6.83 38.43 13.15
CA GLN A 32 7.44 37.68 14.24
C GLN A 32 6.37 37.06 15.14
N ILE A 33 6.55 35.80 15.56
CA ILE A 33 5.62 35.09 16.46
C ILE A 33 4.18 35.08 15.88
N GLN A 34 4.07 35.01 14.56
CA GLN A 34 2.79 34.98 13.88
C GLN A 34 2.25 33.55 13.85
N GLU A 35 1.06 33.37 14.40
CA GLU A 35 0.28 32.15 14.21
C GLU A 35 -0.16 32.00 12.76
N ILE A 36 0.09 30.83 12.20
CA ILE A 36 -0.36 30.45 10.86
C ILE A 36 -0.91 29.02 10.86
N THR A 37 -1.73 28.73 9.85
CA THR A 37 -2.14 27.37 9.51
C THR A 37 -1.66 27.02 8.12
N LEU A 38 -0.92 25.91 8.01
CA LEU A 38 -0.67 25.28 6.72
C LEU A 38 -1.79 24.28 6.46
N HIS A 39 -2.48 24.44 5.33
CA HIS A 39 -3.58 23.59 4.90
C HIS A 39 -3.24 22.97 3.55
N ALA A 40 -3.39 21.65 3.45
CA ALA A 40 -3.26 20.90 2.21
C ALA A 40 -4.64 20.41 1.78
N LEU A 41 -4.96 20.57 0.49
CA LEU A 41 -6.20 20.12 -0.12
C LEU A 41 -5.90 19.34 -1.40
N ILE A 42 -6.56 18.20 -1.58
CA ILE A 42 -6.55 17.43 -2.82
C ILE A 42 -7.99 17.16 -3.28
N HIS A 43 -8.15 16.94 -4.59
CA HIS A 43 -9.33 16.36 -5.19
C HIS A 43 -8.96 14.96 -5.71
N SER A 44 -9.62 13.92 -5.21
CA SER A 44 -9.28 12.54 -5.55
C SER A 44 -9.88 12.12 -6.89
N ASP A 45 -9.32 11.06 -7.48
CA ASP A 45 -9.88 10.43 -8.70
C ASP A 45 -11.31 9.87 -8.46
N ASP A 46 -11.69 9.64 -7.20
CA ASP A 46 -13.04 9.24 -6.79
C ASP A 46 -14.02 10.44 -6.67
N GLY A 47 -13.55 11.66 -6.90
CA GLY A 47 -14.36 12.88 -6.91
C GLY A 47 -14.51 13.55 -5.53
N ASP A 48 -13.87 13.03 -4.49
CA ASP A 48 -13.97 13.52 -3.11
C ASP A 48 -12.80 14.47 -2.77
N TYR A 49 -13.07 15.45 -1.91
CA TYR A 49 -12.02 16.35 -1.40
C TYR A 49 -11.45 15.82 -0.09
N TRP A 50 -10.12 15.88 0.02
CA TRP A 50 -9.40 15.52 1.24
C TRP A 50 -8.53 16.67 1.69
N GLU A 51 -8.46 16.87 2.99
CA GLU A 51 -7.68 17.92 3.60
C GLU A 51 -6.80 17.43 4.74
N ALA A 52 -5.68 18.11 4.94
CA ALA A 52 -4.87 18.06 6.15
C ALA A 52 -4.49 19.48 6.54
N PHE A 53 -4.23 19.70 7.82
CA PHE A 53 -3.65 20.97 8.27
C PHE A 53 -2.82 20.79 9.53
N GLY A 54 -1.86 21.71 9.69
CA GLY A 54 -1.00 21.85 10.87
C GLY A 54 -0.90 23.32 11.29
N HIS A 55 -0.84 23.54 12.60
CA HIS A 55 -0.74 24.86 13.23
C HIS A 55 0.71 25.17 13.57
N TYR A 56 1.19 26.35 13.17
CA TYR A 56 2.57 26.77 13.38
C TYR A 56 2.64 28.20 13.90
N VAL A 57 3.78 28.55 14.47
CA VAL A 57 4.11 29.92 14.90
C VAL A 57 5.47 30.25 14.31
N SER A 58 5.59 31.38 13.62
CA SER A 58 6.87 31.82 13.06
C SER A 58 7.88 32.17 14.15
N ASP A 59 9.16 31.97 13.83
CA ASP A 59 10.26 32.38 14.70
C ASP A 59 10.45 33.92 14.72
N ALA A 60 11.49 34.37 15.44
CA ALA A 60 11.84 35.78 15.53
C ALA A 60 12.29 36.40 14.19
N THR A 61 12.57 35.58 13.17
CA THR A 61 12.92 36.01 11.81
C THR A 61 11.72 35.98 10.85
N GLY A 62 10.55 35.51 11.31
CA GLY A 62 9.37 35.37 10.46
C GLY A 62 9.40 34.11 9.59
N LEU A 63 10.12 33.07 10.01
CA LEU A 63 10.24 31.79 9.31
C LEU A 63 9.41 30.70 10.02
N VAL A 64 8.78 29.84 9.24
CA VAL A 64 8.33 28.50 9.64
C VAL A 64 8.97 27.49 8.71
N ASN A 65 9.69 26.51 9.26
CA ASN A 65 10.26 25.37 8.55
C ASN A 65 9.64 24.07 9.06
N VAL A 66 8.75 23.47 8.25
CA VAL A 66 7.97 22.27 8.62
C VAL A 66 8.84 21.06 8.92
N ALA A 67 10.08 21.03 8.43
CA ALA A 67 11.02 19.94 8.72
C ALA A 67 11.56 19.97 10.16
N ASN A 68 11.55 21.14 10.80
CA ASN A 68 12.16 21.37 12.11
C ASN A 68 11.15 21.84 13.16
N ASP A 69 10.13 22.58 12.73
CA ASP A 69 9.15 23.18 13.61
C ASP A 69 8.01 22.22 13.90
N SER A 70 7.57 22.21 15.16
CA SER A 70 6.47 21.35 15.60
C SER A 70 5.14 21.93 15.15
N SER A 71 4.29 21.11 14.53
CA SER A 71 2.86 21.42 14.46
C SER A 71 2.29 21.40 15.88
N LEU A 72 1.59 22.47 16.27
CA LEU A 72 0.98 22.64 17.59
C LEU A 72 -0.44 22.07 17.67
N GLY A 73 -1.02 21.70 16.53
CA GLY A 73 -2.40 21.24 16.44
C GLY A 73 -2.85 21.02 15.00
N GLY A 74 -4.08 20.51 14.87
CA GLY A 74 -4.71 20.21 13.58
C GLY A 74 -4.84 18.71 13.34
N THR A 75 -4.62 18.27 12.10
CA THR A 75 -4.70 16.86 11.74
C THR A 75 -3.49 16.03 12.19
N TYR A 76 -2.42 16.70 12.61
CA TYR A 76 -1.22 16.11 13.22
C TYR A 76 -0.51 17.14 14.12
N ASP A 77 0.31 16.61 15.03
CA ASP A 77 1.16 17.36 15.95
C ASP A 77 2.61 16.85 15.92
N GLY A 78 3.54 17.68 16.39
CA GLY A 78 4.97 17.37 16.41
C GLY A 78 5.70 17.74 15.12
N VAL A 79 7.00 17.47 15.08
CA VAL A 79 7.84 17.64 13.88
C VAL A 79 7.57 16.48 12.91
N LYS A 80 6.75 16.76 11.90
CA LYS A 80 6.26 15.78 10.92
C LYS A 80 6.31 16.38 9.51
N PRO A 81 7.46 16.28 8.80
CA PRO A 81 7.66 16.93 7.51
C PRO A 81 6.57 16.62 6.47
N MET A 82 6.09 15.37 6.47
CA MET A 82 5.06 14.88 5.55
C MET A 82 3.66 14.79 6.19
N GLY A 83 3.45 15.46 7.33
CA GLY A 83 2.19 15.51 8.06
C GLY A 83 1.00 15.81 7.16
N LEU A 84 1.13 16.86 6.35
CA LEU A 84 0.12 17.33 5.40
C LEU A 84 -0.29 16.31 4.33
N LEU A 85 0.44 15.21 4.12
CA LEU A 85 0.02 14.12 3.24
C LEU A 85 -0.64 12.99 4.02
N TRP A 86 0.08 12.39 4.97
CA TRP A 86 -0.38 11.16 5.61
C TRP A 86 -1.55 11.37 6.58
N SER A 87 -1.75 12.60 7.07
CA SER A 87 -2.83 12.94 7.99
C SER A 87 -4.11 13.42 7.30
N MET A 88 -4.16 13.35 5.96
CA MET A 88 -5.34 13.79 5.22
C MET A 88 -6.58 13.01 5.65
N ARG A 89 -7.69 13.72 5.73
CA ARG A 89 -9.02 13.18 6.00
C ARG A 89 -10.00 13.75 4.98
N PRO A 90 -11.14 13.09 4.74
CA PRO A 90 -12.21 13.71 3.96
C PRO A 90 -12.63 15.05 4.57
N VAL A 91 -12.94 16.05 3.74
CA VAL A 91 -13.41 17.35 4.21
C VAL A 91 -14.75 17.21 4.98
N PRO A 92 -15.07 18.10 5.94
CA PRO A 92 -16.35 18.08 6.63
C PRO A 92 -17.55 18.03 5.67
N GLY A 93 -18.53 17.18 5.99
CA GLY A 93 -19.70 16.95 5.13
C GLY A 93 -19.51 15.87 4.05
N SER A 94 -18.33 15.26 3.94
CA SER A 94 -18.09 14.14 3.02
C SER A 94 -18.92 12.90 3.40
N ARG A 95 -19.18 12.06 2.40
CA ARG A 95 -19.78 10.73 2.60
C ARG A 95 -18.90 9.83 3.47
N ILE A 96 -19.53 8.88 4.17
CA ILE A 96 -18.83 7.93 5.04
C ILE A 96 -18.11 6.83 4.27
N GLY A 97 -17.06 6.28 4.87
CA GLY A 97 -16.37 5.08 4.35
C GLY A 97 -15.47 5.34 3.14
N LEU A 98 -14.88 6.52 3.03
CA LEU A 98 -13.93 6.88 1.97
C LEU A 98 -12.56 6.25 2.19
N ARG A 99 -11.91 5.84 1.10
CA ARG A 99 -10.52 5.40 1.04
C ARG A 99 -9.85 6.12 -0.13
N LEU A 100 -8.80 6.87 0.13
CA LEU A 100 -8.04 7.52 -0.93
C LEU A 100 -7.26 6.45 -1.71
N ARG A 101 -7.45 6.41 -3.03
CA ARG A 101 -6.74 5.54 -3.95
C ARG A 101 -6.43 6.33 -5.22
N LYS A 102 -5.30 6.04 -5.83
CA LYS A 102 -4.99 6.55 -7.16
C LYS A 102 -5.49 5.56 -8.21
N LYS A 103 -6.36 6.00 -9.11
CA LYS A 103 -6.86 5.20 -10.24
C LYS A 103 -6.08 5.54 -11.52
N GLU A 104 -5.88 6.84 -11.77
CA GLU A 104 -5.27 7.34 -13.00
C GLU A 104 -3.78 7.61 -12.81
N VAL A 105 -2.95 6.56 -12.81
CA VAL A 105 -1.52 6.65 -12.51
C VAL A 105 -0.69 7.53 -13.46
N HIS A 106 -1.24 7.87 -14.64
CA HIS A 106 -0.65 8.81 -15.60
C HIS A 106 -0.73 10.27 -15.19
N THR A 107 -1.54 10.59 -14.18
CA THR A 107 -1.73 11.96 -13.70
C THR A 107 -1.19 12.07 -12.28
N PRO A 108 -0.61 13.23 -11.90
CA PRO A 108 -0.20 13.44 -10.53
C PRO A 108 -1.43 13.62 -9.62
N MET A 109 -1.24 13.39 -8.34
CA MET A 109 -2.08 13.99 -7.32
C MET A 109 -1.62 15.43 -7.09
N LEU A 110 -2.50 16.39 -7.35
CA LEU A 110 -2.24 17.81 -7.13
C LEU A 110 -2.54 18.18 -5.69
N VAL A 111 -1.50 18.50 -4.92
CA VAL A 111 -1.65 18.94 -3.52
C VAL A 111 -1.55 20.45 -3.46
N HIS A 112 -2.68 21.10 -3.21
CA HIS A 112 -2.77 22.54 -3.02
C HIS A 112 -2.43 22.86 -1.57
N ILE A 113 -1.32 23.56 -1.33
CA ILE A 113 -0.90 23.96 0.00
C ILE A 113 -1.09 25.47 0.14
N SER A 114 -1.81 25.88 1.17
CA SER A 114 -2.12 27.27 1.45
C SER A 114 -1.75 27.65 2.88
N VAL A 115 -1.32 28.90 3.07
CA VAL A 115 -1.03 29.50 4.37
C VAL A 115 -2.20 30.39 4.77
N TYR A 116 -2.78 30.17 5.94
CA TYR A 116 -3.80 31.04 6.52
C TYR A 116 -3.29 31.72 7.79
N ARG A 117 -3.84 32.90 8.11
CA ARG A 117 -3.53 33.62 9.35
C ARG A 117 -4.24 32.98 10.54
N GLY A 118 -3.53 32.83 11.66
CA GLY A 118 -4.06 32.25 12.89
C GLY A 118 -4.11 30.71 12.86
N HIS A 119 -4.44 30.11 13.99
CA HIS A 119 -4.70 28.67 14.11
C HIS A 119 -6.16 28.35 13.78
N MET A 120 -6.37 27.90 12.55
CA MET A 120 -7.67 27.61 11.97
C MET A 120 -7.90 26.09 11.88
N SER A 121 -9.13 25.64 12.15
CA SER A 121 -9.49 24.22 12.08
C SER A 121 -10.61 23.91 11.08
N GLN A 122 -11.23 24.93 10.51
CA GLN A 122 -12.33 24.87 9.57
C GLN A 122 -12.50 26.21 8.86
N GLY A 123 -13.37 26.25 7.86
CA GLY A 123 -13.72 27.51 7.18
C GLY A 123 -12.63 28.02 6.23
N PHE A 124 -11.78 27.13 5.71
CA PHE A 124 -10.66 27.51 4.85
C PHE A 124 -11.12 28.12 3.52
N LYS A 125 -12.28 27.70 2.98
CA LYS A 125 -12.81 28.19 1.70
C LYS A 125 -13.31 29.63 1.78
N GLU A 126 -13.69 30.07 2.97
CA GLU A 126 -14.22 31.39 3.26
C GLU A 126 -13.11 32.41 3.59
N GLN A 127 -11.87 31.96 3.75
CA GLN A 127 -10.72 32.82 4.04
C GLN A 127 -9.83 33.04 2.83
N VAL A 128 -9.14 34.18 2.83
CA VAL A 128 -8.11 34.49 1.84
C VAL A 128 -6.78 33.92 2.32
N ALA A 129 -6.19 33.03 1.53
CA ALA A 129 -4.85 32.52 1.80
C ALA A 129 -3.80 33.64 1.69
N LEU A 130 -2.84 33.65 2.61
CA LEU A 130 -1.69 34.56 2.60
C LEU A 130 -0.71 34.23 1.46
N ALA A 131 -0.57 32.94 1.16
CA ALA A 131 0.22 32.40 0.07
C ALA A 131 -0.27 30.98 -0.25
N SER A 132 -0.11 30.56 -1.50
CA SER A 132 -0.44 29.20 -1.93
C SER A 132 0.57 28.68 -2.94
N VAL A 133 0.78 27.36 -2.93
CA VAL A 133 1.59 26.63 -3.91
C VAL A 133 0.89 25.33 -4.25
N VAL A 134 1.18 24.78 -5.43
CA VAL A 134 0.74 23.44 -5.82
C VAL A 134 1.97 22.56 -5.98
N THR A 135 1.91 21.35 -5.42
CA THR A 135 2.92 20.32 -5.63
C THR A 135 2.31 19.10 -6.30
N GLU A 136 3.01 18.57 -7.30
CA GLU A 136 2.59 17.39 -8.04
C GLU A 136 3.22 16.15 -7.42
N ARG A 137 2.39 15.21 -6.97
CA ARG A 137 2.84 13.92 -6.42
C ARG A 137 2.48 12.79 -7.38
N TRP A 138 3.48 12.23 -8.04
CA TRP A 138 3.34 11.25 -9.12
C TRP A 138 3.36 9.81 -8.58
N TYR A 139 2.56 8.92 -9.15
CA TYR A 139 2.67 7.47 -8.88
C TYR A 139 3.50 6.74 -9.94
N MET A 140 3.84 7.42 -11.03
CA MET A 140 4.61 6.90 -12.15
C MET A 140 5.66 7.93 -12.56
N SER A 141 6.94 7.56 -12.49
CA SER A 141 8.04 8.46 -12.85
C SER A 141 8.12 8.67 -14.37
N PRO A 142 8.74 9.79 -14.82
CA PRO A 142 8.96 10.02 -16.24
C PRO A 142 9.70 8.85 -16.91
N GLY A 143 9.18 8.39 -18.05
CA GLY A 143 9.80 7.31 -18.85
C GLY A 143 9.34 5.90 -18.48
N VAL A 144 8.64 5.70 -17.36
CA VAL A 144 7.95 4.43 -17.10
C VAL A 144 6.83 4.26 -18.13
N ARG A 145 6.76 3.07 -18.75
CA ARG A 145 5.71 2.73 -19.71
C ARG A 145 4.64 1.88 -19.05
N ARG A 146 3.38 2.26 -19.22
CA ARG A 146 2.21 1.46 -18.87
C ARG A 146 1.71 0.73 -20.13
N VAL A 147 1.57 -0.59 -20.06
CA VAL A 147 1.15 -1.44 -21.18
C VAL A 147 0.01 -2.32 -20.71
N ASP A 148 -1.18 -2.15 -21.29
CA ASP A 148 -2.31 -3.05 -21.02
C ASP A 148 -2.00 -4.45 -21.55
N ILE A 149 -2.30 -5.48 -20.75
CA ILE A 149 -2.12 -6.87 -21.15
C ILE A 149 -3.31 -7.29 -22.01
N THR A 150 -3.03 -7.79 -23.20
CA THR A 150 -4.05 -8.28 -24.15
C THR A 150 -3.92 -9.78 -24.46
N GLU A 151 -2.95 -10.45 -23.84
CA GLU A 151 -2.58 -11.84 -24.13
C GLU A 151 -2.87 -12.79 -22.95
N GLY A 152 -2.92 -14.10 -23.24
CA GLY A 152 -3.03 -15.16 -22.24
C GLY A 152 -4.29 -15.15 -21.37
N GLY A 153 -5.33 -14.39 -21.77
CA GLY A 153 -6.57 -14.26 -21.01
C GLY A 153 -6.42 -13.49 -19.69
N ILE A 154 -5.27 -12.84 -19.48
CA ILE A 154 -4.96 -12.11 -18.26
C ILE A 154 -5.54 -10.70 -18.34
N THR A 155 -6.21 -10.26 -17.29
CA THR A 155 -6.61 -8.86 -17.12
C THR A 155 -5.62 -8.19 -16.19
N GLY A 156 -4.78 -7.32 -16.74
CA GLY A 156 -3.77 -6.61 -15.97
C GLY A 156 -3.02 -5.58 -16.80
N THR A 157 -2.01 -4.99 -16.16
CA THR A 157 -1.18 -3.94 -16.72
C THR A 157 0.27 -4.20 -16.36
N LEU A 158 1.15 -4.11 -17.35
CA LEU A 158 2.59 -4.18 -17.20
C LEU A 158 3.19 -2.77 -17.16
N PHE A 159 3.96 -2.49 -16.12
CA PHE A 159 4.74 -1.27 -15.96
C PHE A 159 6.22 -1.58 -16.20
N LEU A 160 6.84 -0.87 -17.12
CA LEU A 160 8.23 -1.06 -17.53
C LEU A 160 9.07 0.17 -17.20
N PRO A 161 10.16 0.05 -16.44
CA PRO A 161 11.08 1.14 -16.21
C PRO A 161 11.68 1.69 -17.51
N PRO A 162 12.17 2.93 -17.52
CA PRO A 162 12.95 3.44 -18.65
C PRO A 162 14.29 2.69 -18.77
N GLY A 163 14.78 2.53 -20.00
CA GLY A 163 16.08 1.93 -20.29
C GLY A 163 15.99 0.60 -21.04
N PRO A 164 17.14 -0.05 -21.29
CA PRO A 164 17.23 -1.21 -22.17
C PRO A 164 16.82 -2.54 -21.53
N GLY A 165 16.69 -2.62 -20.20
CA GLY A 165 16.47 -3.88 -19.48
C GLY A 165 17.67 -4.86 -19.61
N PRO A 166 17.49 -6.16 -19.31
CA PRO A 166 16.29 -6.73 -18.70
C PRO A 166 16.16 -6.31 -17.23
N PHE A 167 14.93 -6.02 -16.81
CA PHE A 167 14.62 -5.59 -15.45
C PHE A 167 14.22 -6.78 -14.57
N PRO A 168 14.51 -6.75 -13.26
CA PRO A 168 13.88 -7.68 -12.33
C PRO A 168 12.35 -7.54 -12.37
N GLY A 169 11.65 -8.67 -12.38
CA GLY A 169 10.19 -8.74 -12.51
C GLY A 169 9.47 -8.79 -11.16
N VAL A 170 8.26 -8.22 -11.07
CA VAL A 170 7.36 -8.40 -9.93
C VAL A 170 5.94 -8.65 -10.43
N LEU A 171 5.33 -9.75 -9.99
CA LEU A 171 3.90 -10.00 -10.18
C LEU A 171 3.12 -9.45 -8.98
N ASP A 172 2.36 -8.38 -9.20
CA ASP A 172 1.65 -7.62 -8.16
C ASP A 172 0.18 -8.03 -8.05
N MET A 173 -0.23 -8.46 -6.85
CA MET A 173 -1.58 -8.95 -6.55
C MET A 173 -2.18 -8.23 -5.34
N TRP A 174 -3.32 -7.57 -5.57
CA TRP A 174 -4.12 -6.91 -4.54
C TRP A 174 -5.07 -7.87 -3.83
N GLY A 175 -5.86 -7.39 -2.86
CA GLY A 175 -6.79 -8.20 -2.09
C GLY A 175 -8.16 -8.43 -2.75
N GLY A 176 -9.11 -8.97 -1.98
CA GLY A 176 -10.47 -9.34 -2.44
C GLY A 176 -11.41 -8.18 -2.77
N GLY A 177 -10.93 -6.94 -2.83
CA GLY A 177 -11.74 -5.77 -3.19
C GLY A 177 -12.12 -5.71 -4.68
N GLY A 178 -11.47 -6.53 -5.51
CA GLY A 178 -11.71 -6.58 -6.95
C GLY A 178 -11.15 -5.40 -7.73
N GLY A 179 -11.23 -5.55 -9.06
CA GLY A 179 -10.71 -4.57 -10.00
C GLY A 179 -9.18 -4.58 -10.12
N LEU A 180 -8.70 -3.78 -11.06
CA LEU A 180 -7.27 -3.61 -11.30
C LEU A 180 -6.76 -2.40 -10.50
N VAL A 181 -5.76 -2.64 -9.65
CA VAL A 181 -5.13 -1.61 -8.82
C VAL A 181 -3.67 -1.46 -9.22
N GLU A 182 -3.32 -0.29 -9.73
CA GLU A 182 -2.05 -0.11 -10.45
C GLU A 182 -1.00 0.70 -9.70
N TYR A 183 -1.41 1.50 -8.71
CA TYR A 183 -0.56 2.55 -8.15
C TYR A 183 0.68 2.03 -7.42
N ARG A 184 0.63 0.82 -6.83
CA ARG A 184 1.82 0.17 -6.26
C ARG A 184 2.76 -0.35 -7.34
N ALA A 185 2.23 -0.94 -8.41
CA ALA A 185 3.03 -1.42 -9.53
C ALA A 185 3.72 -0.28 -10.28
N ALA A 186 3.00 0.83 -10.51
CA ALA A 186 3.57 2.03 -11.12
C ALA A 186 4.72 2.62 -10.28
N LEU A 187 4.57 2.64 -8.95
CA LEU A 187 5.62 3.09 -8.03
C LEU A 187 6.82 2.14 -8.05
N LEU A 188 6.62 0.83 -7.93
CA LEU A 188 7.71 -0.14 -8.02
C LEU A 188 8.45 -0.04 -9.36
N ALA A 189 7.76 0.19 -10.47
CA ALA A 189 8.41 0.42 -11.76
C ALA A 189 9.23 1.70 -11.81
N SER A 190 8.78 2.73 -11.08
CA SER A 190 9.57 3.95 -10.87
C SER A 190 10.85 3.70 -10.07
N HIS A 191 10.92 2.59 -9.32
CA HIS A 191 12.10 2.11 -8.59
C HIS A 191 12.93 1.04 -9.33
N GLY A 192 12.65 0.80 -10.62
CA GLY A 192 13.49 -0.02 -11.49
C GLY A 192 13.05 -1.48 -11.68
N PHE A 193 11.82 -1.83 -11.28
CA PHE A 193 11.26 -3.18 -11.47
C PHE A 193 10.27 -3.23 -12.65
N ALA A 194 10.30 -4.28 -13.48
CA ALA A 194 9.20 -4.54 -14.40
C ALA A 194 8.04 -5.15 -13.61
N VAL A 195 6.92 -4.45 -13.45
CA VAL A 195 5.85 -4.87 -12.54
C VAL A 195 4.54 -5.10 -13.27
N MET A 196 3.99 -6.30 -13.11
CA MET A 196 2.71 -6.68 -13.68
C MET A 196 1.64 -6.70 -12.61
N ALA A 197 0.75 -5.70 -12.61
CA ALA A 197 -0.45 -5.71 -11.77
C ALA A 197 -1.54 -6.53 -12.45
N ILE A 198 -2.12 -7.49 -11.73
CA ILE A 198 -3.23 -8.31 -12.26
C ILE A 198 -4.50 -8.15 -11.44
N SER A 199 -5.63 -8.10 -12.14
CA SER A 199 -6.95 -8.28 -11.56
C SER A 199 -7.30 -9.75 -11.66
N TYR A 200 -7.87 -10.30 -10.60
CA TYR A 200 -8.35 -11.68 -10.59
C TYR A 200 -9.72 -11.81 -9.92
N PHE A 201 -10.15 -10.80 -9.15
CA PHE A 201 -11.53 -10.63 -8.73
C PHE A 201 -12.28 -9.69 -9.66
N PHE A 202 -13.26 -10.24 -10.38
CA PHE A 202 -14.07 -9.54 -11.35
C PHE A 202 -15.49 -9.29 -10.83
N PRO A 203 -16.16 -8.22 -11.29
CA PRO A 203 -17.58 -8.01 -11.01
C PRO A 203 -18.44 -9.17 -11.51
N ASP A 204 -18.07 -9.81 -12.61
CA ASP A 204 -18.74 -11.03 -13.09
C ASP A 204 -18.27 -12.24 -12.26
N HIS A 205 -19.12 -12.71 -11.35
CA HIS A 205 -18.86 -13.87 -10.50
C HIS A 205 -18.59 -15.15 -11.31
N LYS A 206 -19.18 -15.29 -12.50
CA LYS A 206 -18.92 -16.46 -13.36
C LYS A 206 -17.49 -16.45 -13.91
N LYS A 207 -16.89 -15.28 -14.08
CA LYS A 207 -15.47 -15.20 -14.42
C LYS A 207 -14.61 -15.67 -13.26
N ASN A 208 -14.96 -15.34 -12.01
CA ASN A 208 -14.18 -15.72 -10.83
C ASN A 208 -14.11 -17.24 -10.63
N THR A 209 -15.13 -18.00 -11.06
CA THR A 209 -15.11 -19.48 -10.97
C THR A 209 -14.12 -20.14 -11.93
N THR A 210 -13.58 -19.40 -12.90
CA THR A 210 -12.55 -19.92 -13.82
C THR A 210 -11.14 -19.46 -13.46
N ILE A 211 -11.00 -18.58 -12.46
CA ILE A 211 -9.71 -18.06 -12.03
C ILE A 211 -9.13 -18.98 -10.96
N GLY A 212 -8.16 -19.80 -11.36
CA GLY A 212 -7.38 -20.68 -10.48
C GLY A 212 -5.90 -20.68 -10.87
N TYR A 213 -5.20 -21.76 -10.55
CA TYR A 213 -3.76 -21.89 -10.83
C TYR A 213 -3.37 -21.58 -12.29
N PRO A 214 -4.08 -22.09 -13.32
CA PRO A 214 -3.73 -21.79 -14.71
C PRO A 214 -3.69 -20.29 -15.04
N TYR A 215 -4.55 -19.47 -14.42
CA TYR A 215 -4.56 -18.03 -14.61
C TYR A 215 -3.29 -17.39 -14.04
N PHE A 216 -2.92 -17.75 -12.81
CA PHE A 216 -1.73 -17.21 -12.14
C PHE A 216 -0.43 -17.73 -12.76
N GLU A 217 -0.40 -18.99 -13.21
CA GLU A 217 0.72 -19.55 -13.95
C GLU A 217 0.91 -18.88 -15.31
N ASN A 218 -0.18 -18.62 -16.05
CA ASN A 218 -0.11 -17.88 -17.31
C ASN A 218 0.36 -16.45 -17.09
N ALA A 219 -0.12 -15.77 -16.04
CA ALA A 219 0.38 -14.44 -15.68
C ALA A 219 1.89 -14.48 -15.37
N PHE A 220 2.35 -15.45 -14.58
CA PHE A 220 3.78 -15.60 -14.28
C PHE A 220 4.61 -15.84 -15.54
N ARG A 221 4.17 -16.74 -16.44
CA ARG A 221 4.84 -17.02 -17.72
C ARG A 221 4.87 -15.78 -18.62
N LEU A 222 3.77 -15.05 -18.74
CA LEU A 222 3.73 -13.81 -19.53
C LEU A 222 4.74 -12.77 -19.06
N LEU A 223 4.88 -12.59 -17.74
CA LEU A 223 5.90 -11.72 -17.19
C LEU A 223 7.31 -12.28 -17.41
N GLN A 224 7.47 -13.59 -17.23
CA GLN A 224 8.75 -14.29 -17.38
C GLN A 224 9.28 -14.26 -18.81
N ASP A 225 8.41 -14.42 -19.80
CA ASP A 225 8.78 -14.51 -21.21
C ASP A 225 8.92 -13.13 -21.87
N HIS A 226 8.55 -12.06 -21.16
CA HIS A 226 8.65 -10.70 -21.68
C HIS A 226 10.12 -10.30 -21.91
N CYS A 227 10.46 -9.82 -23.11
CA CYS A 227 11.84 -9.59 -23.55
C CYS A 227 12.65 -8.58 -22.71
N LEU A 228 11.97 -7.70 -21.96
CA LEU A 228 12.60 -6.75 -21.04
C LEU A 228 12.61 -7.20 -19.58
N VAL A 229 12.23 -8.44 -19.29
CA VAL A 229 12.22 -8.99 -17.93
C VAL A 229 13.33 -10.03 -17.81
N ALA A 230 14.04 -10.01 -16.70
CA ALA A 230 15.01 -11.03 -16.38
C ALA A 230 14.25 -12.28 -15.92
N THR A 231 14.23 -13.29 -16.79
CA THR A 231 13.35 -14.47 -16.70
C THR A 231 13.51 -15.28 -15.40
N ASP A 232 14.69 -15.23 -14.78
CA ASP A 232 15.04 -15.93 -13.54
C ASP A 232 14.96 -15.04 -12.28
N ARG A 233 14.60 -13.75 -12.42
CA ARG A 233 14.61 -12.75 -11.34
C ARG A 233 13.23 -12.11 -11.19
N ILE A 234 12.25 -12.95 -10.83
CA ILE A 234 10.85 -12.55 -10.65
C ILE A 234 10.43 -12.76 -9.20
N ALA A 235 9.84 -11.74 -8.58
CA ALA A 235 9.18 -11.86 -7.28
C ALA A 235 7.66 -11.92 -7.43
N LEU A 236 7.01 -12.47 -6.39
CA LEU A 236 5.57 -12.30 -6.20
C LEU A 236 5.31 -11.32 -5.05
N LEU A 237 4.37 -10.41 -5.22
CA LEU A 237 3.96 -9.47 -4.19
C LEU A 237 2.44 -9.51 -3.99
N GLY A 238 2.02 -9.79 -2.76
CA GLY A 238 0.61 -9.93 -2.40
C GLY A 238 0.24 -9.03 -1.22
N ILE A 239 -0.98 -8.48 -1.22
CA ILE A 239 -1.62 -7.90 -0.03
C ILE A 239 -2.98 -8.54 0.24
N SER A 240 -3.30 -8.75 1.52
CA SER A 240 -4.59 -9.32 1.94
C SER A 240 -4.82 -10.69 1.28
N PHE A 241 -5.94 -10.93 0.60
CA PHE A 241 -6.20 -12.15 -0.16
C PHE A 241 -5.11 -12.47 -1.21
N GLY A 242 -4.43 -11.44 -1.76
CA GLY A 242 -3.30 -11.66 -2.66
C GLY A 242 -2.17 -12.47 -2.04
N VAL A 243 -2.00 -12.41 -0.72
CA VAL A 243 -1.05 -13.26 0.01
C VAL A 243 -1.44 -14.73 -0.06
N THR A 244 -2.73 -15.05 0.11
CA THR A 244 -3.22 -16.42 -0.01
C THR A 244 -2.89 -17.00 -1.40
N VAL A 245 -3.05 -16.18 -2.46
CA VAL A 245 -2.65 -16.56 -3.82
C VAL A 245 -1.15 -16.78 -3.91
N VAL A 246 -0.33 -15.79 -3.51
CA VAL A 246 1.15 -15.86 -3.54
C VAL A 246 1.65 -17.12 -2.85
N LEU A 247 1.21 -17.37 -1.62
CA LEU A 247 1.64 -18.51 -0.84
C LEU A 247 1.22 -19.83 -1.50
N SER A 248 -0.03 -19.93 -1.95
CA SER A 248 -0.56 -21.16 -2.58
C SER A 248 0.21 -21.51 -3.85
N ILE A 249 0.39 -20.57 -4.77
CA ILE A 249 1.08 -20.86 -6.04
C ILE A 249 2.58 -21.08 -5.82
N THR A 250 3.21 -20.41 -4.87
CA THR A 250 4.63 -20.64 -4.55
C THR A 250 4.87 -22.02 -3.93
N ALA A 251 3.94 -22.50 -3.10
CA ALA A 251 4.08 -23.78 -2.40
C ALA A 251 3.75 -24.99 -3.29
N TYR A 252 2.84 -24.84 -4.26
CA TYR A 252 2.24 -25.99 -4.96
C TYR A 252 2.29 -25.95 -6.49
N SER A 253 2.52 -24.79 -7.13
CA SER A 253 2.64 -24.78 -8.60
C SER A 253 3.99 -25.35 -9.01
N GLU A 254 3.99 -26.21 -10.03
CA GLU A 254 5.23 -26.70 -10.64
C GLU A 254 5.86 -25.67 -11.59
N THR A 255 5.05 -24.71 -12.05
CA THR A 255 5.44 -23.66 -13.01
C THR A 255 6.01 -22.43 -12.28
N VAL A 256 5.31 -21.96 -11.24
CA VAL A 256 5.63 -20.68 -10.61
C VAL A 256 6.82 -20.85 -9.66
N LYS A 257 7.99 -20.38 -10.10
CA LYS A 257 9.23 -20.44 -9.32
C LYS A 257 9.80 -19.03 -9.10
N PRO A 258 9.24 -18.25 -8.15
CA PRO A 258 9.75 -16.93 -7.88
C PRO A 258 11.07 -16.97 -7.13
N ARG A 259 11.83 -15.90 -7.28
CA ARG A 259 13.11 -15.69 -6.59
C ARG A 259 12.91 -15.24 -5.14
N CYS A 260 11.82 -14.54 -4.85
CA CYS A 260 11.37 -14.22 -3.49
C CYS A 260 9.88 -13.82 -3.49
N CYS A 261 9.29 -13.78 -2.30
CA CYS A 261 7.89 -13.39 -2.10
C CYS A 261 7.76 -12.28 -1.04
N VAL A 262 6.86 -11.33 -1.27
CA VAL A 262 6.50 -10.27 -0.32
C VAL A 262 5.01 -10.36 -0.02
N CYS A 263 4.67 -10.52 1.26
CA CYS A 263 3.30 -10.76 1.72
C CYS A 263 2.89 -9.72 2.77
N ILE A 264 1.93 -8.86 2.43
CA ILE A 264 1.46 -7.76 3.28
C ILE A 264 0.09 -8.07 3.85
N SER A 265 -0.05 -8.01 5.17
CA SER A 265 -1.34 -8.16 5.90
C SER A 265 -2.14 -9.40 5.49
N GLY A 266 -1.45 -10.51 5.25
CA GLY A 266 -2.02 -11.73 4.71
C GLY A 266 -2.08 -12.89 5.69
N THR A 267 -2.60 -14.01 5.20
CA THR A 267 -2.68 -15.27 5.93
C THR A 267 -2.37 -16.44 5.00
N HIS A 268 -1.82 -17.51 5.57
CA HIS A 268 -1.65 -18.81 4.91
C HIS A 268 -2.91 -19.68 5.01
N THR A 269 -3.91 -19.26 5.80
CA THR A 269 -5.20 -19.92 5.87
C THR A 269 -6.00 -19.67 4.58
N GLY A 270 -6.82 -20.65 4.18
CA GLY A 270 -7.61 -20.55 2.97
C GLY A 270 -6.83 -20.89 1.71
N GLN A 271 -5.90 -21.86 1.78
CA GLN A 271 -5.16 -22.40 0.62
C GLN A 271 -6.10 -22.57 -0.59
N ILE A 272 -5.63 -22.12 -1.76
CA ILE A 272 -6.30 -22.38 -3.04
C ILE A 272 -5.78 -23.73 -3.54
N GLY A 273 -6.65 -24.73 -3.69
CA GLY A 273 -6.28 -26.01 -4.29
C GLY A 273 -5.99 -25.89 -5.80
N ALA A 274 -5.19 -26.78 -6.35
CA ALA A 274 -4.79 -26.74 -7.77
C ALA A 274 -5.98 -26.81 -8.76
N THR A 275 -7.07 -27.47 -8.37
CA THR A 275 -8.32 -27.56 -9.14
C THR A 275 -9.40 -26.57 -8.70
N GLN A 276 -9.10 -25.75 -7.69
CA GLN A 276 -10.04 -24.78 -7.13
C GLN A 276 -9.87 -23.41 -7.77
N SER A 277 -10.96 -22.67 -7.82
CA SER A 277 -10.97 -21.27 -8.16
C SER A 277 -10.83 -20.38 -6.93
N ILE A 278 -10.52 -19.11 -7.16
CA ILE A 278 -10.62 -18.09 -6.11
C ILE A 278 -12.06 -17.94 -5.59
N ALA A 279 -13.07 -18.25 -6.41
CA ALA A 279 -14.47 -18.19 -6.01
C ALA A 279 -14.77 -19.30 -4.99
N ASP A 280 -14.26 -20.51 -5.19
CA ASP A 280 -14.43 -21.62 -4.22
C ASP A 280 -13.81 -21.26 -2.87
N THR A 281 -12.62 -20.66 -2.91
CA THR A 281 -11.92 -20.20 -1.70
C THR A 281 -12.68 -19.06 -1.02
N SER A 282 -13.18 -18.10 -1.79
CA SER A 282 -13.96 -16.97 -1.28
C SER A 282 -15.26 -17.44 -0.64
N ASN A 283 -16.00 -18.33 -1.29
CA ASN A 283 -17.25 -18.91 -0.79
C ASN A 283 -17.01 -19.68 0.52
N ARG A 284 -15.88 -20.41 0.64
CA ARG A 284 -15.51 -21.09 1.88
C ARG A 284 -15.28 -20.10 3.03
N ILE A 285 -14.61 -18.98 2.76
CA ILE A 285 -14.37 -17.92 3.74
C ILE A 285 -15.70 -17.21 4.09
N GLU A 286 -16.53 -16.92 3.09
CA GLU A 286 -17.84 -16.26 3.26
C GLU A 286 -18.79 -17.07 4.14
N ASN A 287 -18.79 -18.39 4.01
CA ASN A 287 -19.55 -19.27 4.91
C ASN A 287 -19.14 -19.11 6.39
N GLN A 288 -17.92 -18.63 6.66
CA GLN A 288 -17.45 -18.32 8.00
C GLN A 288 -17.77 -16.89 8.45
N TYR A 289 -18.19 -15.98 7.56
CA TYR A 289 -18.56 -14.61 7.93
C TYR A 289 -19.76 -14.52 8.88
N LYS A 290 -20.49 -15.62 9.10
CA LYS A 290 -21.47 -15.71 10.22
C LYS A 290 -20.81 -15.49 11.59
N LYS A 291 -19.51 -15.71 11.71
CA LYS A 291 -18.70 -15.43 12.90
C LYS A 291 -18.20 -13.98 12.98
N ALA A 292 -18.39 -13.18 11.92
CA ALA A 292 -17.90 -11.82 11.89
C ALA A 292 -18.59 -10.99 12.97
N CYS A 293 -17.78 -10.26 13.73
CA CYS A 293 -18.26 -9.37 14.76
C CYS A 293 -18.50 -7.98 14.18
N ARG A 294 -19.29 -7.19 14.91
CA ARG A 294 -19.40 -5.76 14.66
C ARG A 294 -19.06 -5.01 15.94
N ASP A 295 -18.42 -3.87 15.78
CA ASP A 295 -18.25 -2.96 16.91
C ASP A 295 -19.50 -2.13 17.20
N GLU A 296 -19.42 -1.31 18.25
CA GLU A 296 -20.48 -0.40 18.70
C GLU A 296 -20.98 0.57 17.63
N LYS A 297 -20.20 0.81 16.56
CA LYS A 297 -20.54 1.67 15.43
C LYS A 297 -21.00 0.87 14.21
N ASN A 298 -21.38 -0.39 14.40
CA ASN A 298 -21.86 -1.32 13.37
C ASN A 298 -20.84 -1.61 12.25
N ARG A 299 -19.54 -1.40 12.51
CA ARG A 299 -18.46 -1.68 11.54
C ARG A 299 -18.07 -3.14 11.64
N LEU A 300 -17.89 -3.79 10.48
CA LEU A 300 -17.61 -5.22 10.38
C LEU A 300 -16.13 -5.50 10.69
N ILE A 301 -15.90 -6.52 11.51
CA ILE A 301 -14.58 -7.03 11.92
C ILE A 301 -14.48 -8.47 11.42
N TRP A 302 -13.51 -8.72 10.54
CA TRP A 302 -13.26 -10.06 10.00
C TRP A 302 -12.14 -10.81 10.68
N ARG A 303 -11.35 -10.15 11.53
CA ARG A 303 -10.30 -10.81 12.30
C ARG A 303 -10.78 -12.10 12.97
N ASP A 304 -11.94 -12.06 13.61
CA ASP A 304 -12.51 -13.20 14.36
C ASP A 304 -12.99 -14.35 13.47
N VAL A 305 -13.23 -14.09 12.18
CA VAL A 305 -13.56 -15.14 11.19
C VAL A 305 -12.36 -16.06 11.01
N PHE A 306 -11.16 -15.48 11.02
CA PHE A 306 -9.89 -16.19 10.84
C PHE A 306 -9.31 -16.72 12.14
N LEU A 307 -10.03 -16.59 13.26
CA LEU A 307 -9.65 -17.13 14.56
C LEU A 307 -10.61 -18.24 15.03
N PRO A 308 -10.09 -19.26 15.75
CA PRO A 308 -8.66 -19.58 15.87
C PRO A 308 -8.06 -20.01 14.52
N ILE A 309 -6.73 -19.94 14.38
CA ILE A 309 -6.04 -20.51 13.21
C ILE A 309 -6.37 -22.01 13.16
N PRO A 310 -6.82 -22.56 12.02
CA PRO A 310 -7.19 -23.97 11.93
C PRO A 310 -6.03 -24.89 12.28
N GLU A 311 -6.30 -25.94 13.07
CA GLU A 311 -5.34 -27.01 13.32
C GLU A 311 -5.17 -27.91 12.09
N ASP A 312 -6.26 -28.09 11.32
CA ASP A 312 -6.27 -28.84 10.08
C ASP A 312 -5.30 -28.23 9.05
N ILE A 313 -4.32 -29.05 8.66
CA ILE A 313 -3.26 -28.65 7.74
C ILE A 313 -3.79 -28.46 6.32
N ASP A 314 -4.87 -29.14 5.92
CA ASP A 314 -5.44 -29.08 4.58
C ASP A 314 -6.17 -27.75 4.31
N LEU A 315 -6.40 -26.96 5.36
CA LEU A 315 -6.97 -25.61 5.27
C LEU A 315 -5.90 -24.52 5.18
N LYS A 316 -4.62 -24.91 5.18
CA LYS A 316 -3.47 -24.02 5.32
C LYS A 316 -2.44 -24.30 4.23
N VAL A 317 -1.82 -23.25 3.72
CA VAL A 317 -0.65 -23.42 2.84
C VAL A 317 0.49 -24.05 3.65
N GLU A 318 1.03 -25.15 3.17
CA GLU A 318 2.18 -25.83 3.78
C GLU A 318 3.47 -25.02 3.57
N MET A 319 3.70 -24.06 4.48
CA MET A 319 4.82 -23.12 4.40
C MET A 319 6.21 -23.77 4.28
N GLY A 320 6.37 -25.03 4.73
CA GLY A 320 7.61 -25.79 4.55
C GLY A 320 7.98 -26.06 3.10
N ARG A 321 7.01 -25.99 2.17
CA ARG A 321 7.25 -26.13 0.72
C ARG A 321 7.84 -24.89 0.07
N ILE A 322 7.74 -23.73 0.73
CA ILE A 322 8.29 -22.48 0.22
C ILE A 322 9.80 -22.49 0.47
N THR A 323 10.56 -22.50 -0.62
CA THR A 323 12.03 -22.64 -0.63
C THR A 323 12.76 -21.38 -1.12
N CYS A 324 12.01 -20.30 -1.39
CA CYS A 324 12.56 -18.98 -1.68
C CYS A 324 12.44 -18.04 -0.47
N PRO A 325 13.26 -16.98 -0.37
CA PRO A 325 13.08 -15.92 0.62
C PRO A 325 11.66 -15.36 0.65
N LEU A 326 11.14 -15.16 1.87
CA LEU A 326 9.79 -14.67 2.13
C LEU A 326 9.82 -13.51 3.13
N LEU A 327 9.25 -12.38 2.74
CA LEU A 327 9.04 -11.23 3.60
C LEU A 327 7.56 -11.14 4.01
N LEU A 328 7.30 -11.19 5.32
CA LEU A 328 5.99 -10.93 5.90
C LEU A 328 5.93 -9.51 6.47
N VAL A 329 4.90 -8.74 6.10
CA VAL A 329 4.60 -7.42 6.67
C VAL A 329 3.28 -7.52 7.44
N VAL A 330 3.36 -7.35 8.77
CA VAL A 330 2.29 -7.64 9.72
C VAL A 330 1.86 -6.37 10.44
N GLY A 331 0.62 -5.93 10.21
CA GLY A 331 -0.04 -4.95 11.07
C GLY A 331 -0.60 -5.63 12.32
N GLN A 332 -0.15 -5.21 13.52
CA GLN A 332 -0.58 -5.87 14.77
C GLN A 332 -1.98 -5.48 15.23
N ASP A 333 -2.57 -4.41 14.68
CA ASP A 333 -3.96 -4.02 14.92
C ASP A 333 -4.83 -4.30 13.68
N ASP A 334 -4.52 -5.36 12.93
CA ASP A 334 -5.32 -5.79 11.77
C ASP A 334 -6.68 -6.35 12.22
N GLN A 335 -7.75 -5.68 11.78
CA GLN A 335 -9.14 -6.03 12.09
C GLN A 335 -9.84 -6.81 10.95
N ASN A 336 -9.12 -7.08 9.86
CA ASN A 336 -9.60 -7.86 8.73
C ASN A 336 -9.10 -9.31 8.78
N ASN A 337 -7.81 -9.52 9.01
CA ASN A 337 -7.16 -10.82 9.11
C ASN A 337 -6.54 -11.02 10.51
N ALA A 338 -6.39 -12.26 10.93
CA ALA A 338 -5.62 -12.65 12.11
C ALA A 338 -4.11 -12.71 11.80
N THR A 339 -3.54 -11.58 11.34
CA THR A 339 -2.19 -11.54 10.75
C THR A 339 -1.06 -11.89 11.72
N VAL A 340 -1.21 -11.54 13.00
CA VAL A 340 -0.22 -11.85 14.04
C VAL A 340 -0.18 -13.36 14.27
N GLU A 341 -1.33 -13.97 14.51
CA GLU A 341 -1.48 -15.40 14.76
C GLU A 341 -1.11 -16.22 13.51
N ALA A 342 -1.48 -15.75 12.33
CA ALA A 342 -1.10 -16.36 11.08
C ALA A 342 0.42 -16.29 10.85
N ALA A 343 1.07 -15.16 11.15
CA ALA A 343 2.53 -15.03 11.04
C ALA A 343 3.27 -15.95 12.01
N ASP A 344 2.78 -16.09 13.23
CA ASP A 344 3.33 -17.01 14.23
C ASP A 344 3.19 -18.47 13.79
N ASP A 345 2.03 -18.88 13.25
CA ASP A 345 1.85 -20.26 12.75
C ASP A 345 2.72 -20.51 11.51
N MET A 346 2.78 -19.56 10.56
CA MET A 346 3.67 -19.64 9.40
C MET A 346 5.13 -19.82 9.81
N LYS A 347 5.60 -19.04 10.79
CA LYS A 347 6.96 -19.13 11.33
C LYS A 347 7.22 -20.52 11.92
N LYS A 348 6.31 -21.03 12.77
CA LYS A 348 6.44 -22.39 13.34
C LYS A 348 6.47 -23.48 12.27
N MET A 349 5.66 -23.34 11.21
CA MET A 349 5.66 -24.27 10.08
C MET A 349 7.00 -24.27 9.34
N MET A 350 7.56 -23.09 9.07
CA MET A 350 8.88 -22.97 8.41
C MET A 350 10.02 -23.45 9.30
N GLU A 351 9.97 -23.21 10.61
CA GLU A 351 10.94 -23.74 11.58
C GLU A 351 10.94 -25.27 11.60
N ARG A 352 9.76 -25.91 11.66
CA ARG A 352 9.64 -27.38 11.60
C ARG A 352 10.20 -27.98 10.32
N ALA A 353 10.13 -27.24 9.20
CA ALA A 353 10.68 -27.64 7.92
C ALA A 353 12.17 -27.31 7.73
N GLY A 354 12.80 -26.60 8.67
CA GLY A 354 14.20 -26.17 8.55
C GLY A 354 14.43 -24.91 7.68
N ASN A 355 13.36 -24.24 7.25
CA ASN A 355 13.40 -23.10 6.32
C ASN A 355 13.28 -21.73 7.02
N SER A 356 13.43 -21.67 8.35
CA SER A 356 13.33 -20.41 9.11
C SER A 356 14.27 -19.31 8.64
N HIS A 357 15.44 -19.68 8.10
CA HIS A 357 16.42 -18.76 7.53
C HIS A 357 15.94 -18.01 6.27
N LEU A 358 14.87 -18.47 5.62
CA LEU A 358 14.26 -17.80 4.47
C LEU A 358 13.20 -16.76 4.88
N LEU A 359 12.78 -16.76 6.14
CA LEU A 359 11.68 -15.94 6.62
C LEU A 359 12.18 -14.65 7.26
N THR A 360 11.74 -13.51 6.73
CA THR A 360 11.85 -12.20 7.38
C THR A 360 10.47 -11.70 7.75
N THR A 361 10.28 -11.27 9.00
CA THR A 361 9.00 -10.72 9.48
C THR A 361 9.18 -9.29 9.97
N LEU A 362 8.36 -8.38 9.45
CA LEU A 362 8.24 -7.00 9.90
C LEU A 362 6.90 -6.85 10.61
N SER A 363 6.93 -6.58 11.91
CA SER A 363 5.73 -6.44 12.75
C SER A 363 5.60 -5.00 13.22
N TYR A 364 4.44 -4.40 12.96
CA TYR A 364 4.17 -2.99 13.24
C TYR A 364 3.06 -2.83 14.28
N PRO A 365 3.40 -2.49 15.53
CA PRO A 365 2.43 -2.17 16.57
C PRO A 365 1.52 -1.01 16.15
N GLY A 366 0.21 -1.18 16.30
CA GLY A 366 -0.78 -0.15 15.99
C GLY A 366 -1.00 0.14 14.50
N ALA A 367 -0.44 -0.67 13.59
CA ALA A 367 -0.79 -0.64 12.17
C ALA A 367 -1.95 -1.62 11.88
N GLY A 368 -2.94 -1.17 11.11
CA GLY A 368 -4.04 -2.01 10.62
C GLY A 368 -3.75 -2.74 9.30
N HIS A 369 -4.80 -3.23 8.66
CA HIS A 369 -4.75 -4.09 7.49
C HIS A 369 -4.17 -3.43 6.22
N LEU A 370 -4.58 -2.21 5.91
CA LEU A 370 -4.29 -1.55 4.64
C LEU A 370 -2.94 -0.83 4.64
N ILE A 371 -1.84 -1.59 4.70
CA ILE A 371 -0.48 -1.02 4.60
C ILE A 371 -0.18 -0.70 3.12
N GLU A 372 -0.53 0.52 2.73
CA GLU A 372 -0.35 1.11 1.40
C GLU A 372 1.08 1.65 1.21
N PRO A 373 1.49 2.03 -0.02
CA PRO A 373 2.70 2.84 -0.22
C PRO A 373 2.71 4.12 0.63
N PRO A 374 3.90 4.69 0.90
CA PRO A 374 4.09 5.81 1.83
C PRO A 374 3.19 7.01 1.55
N TYR A 375 2.85 7.70 2.64
CA TYR A 375 2.04 8.92 2.68
C TYR A 375 0.61 8.80 2.14
N SER A 376 0.16 7.60 1.78
CA SER A 376 -1.26 7.32 1.65
C SER A 376 -1.94 7.52 3.01
N PRO A 377 -3.06 8.27 3.10
CA PRO A 377 -3.69 8.52 4.38
C PRO A 377 -4.21 7.24 5.03
N HIS A 378 -4.03 7.13 6.34
CA HIS A 378 -4.50 5.97 7.11
C HIS A 378 -6.01 5.79 6.97
N CYS A 379 -6.42 4.65 6.41
CA CYS A 379 -7.82 4.29 6.23
C CYS A 379 -8.27 3.28 7.29
N LYS A 380 -8.69 3.77 8.46
CA LYS A 380 -9.19 2.91 9.54
C LYS A 380 -10.49 2.19 9.18
N VAL A 381 -11.34 2.86 8.40
CA VAL A 381 -12.68 2.37 8.03
C VAL A 381 -12.96 2.77 6.59
N SER A 382 -13.43 1.84 5.78
CA SER A 382 -13.97 2.17 4.46
C SER A 382 -15.20 1.36 4.12
N SER A 383 -15.94 1.85 3.12
CA SER A 383 -16.95 1.07 2.46
C SER A 383 -16.29 -0.08 1.69
N PHE A 384 -16.90 -1.26 1.79
CA PHE A 384 -16.50 -2.47 1.08
C PHE A 384 -17.73 -3.10 0.45
N LEU A 385 -17.57 -3.65 -0.75
CA LEU A 385 -18.64 -4.37 -1.44
C LEU A 385 -18.41 -5.86 -1.21
N MET A 386 -19.33 -6.52 -0.52
CA MET A 386 -19.29 -7.96 -0.33
C MET A 386 -19.31 -8.65 -1.70
N PRO A 387 -18.41 -9.62 -1.97
CA PRO A 387 -18.34 -10.26 -3.27
C PRO A 387 -19.69 -10.89 -3.66
N GLU A 388 -20.22 -11.86 -2.93
CA GLU A 388 -21.43 -12.59 -3.36
C GLU A 388 -22.73 -11.77 -3.20
N SER A 389 -22.99 -11.23 -2.00
CA SER A 389 -24.25 -10.54 -1.73
C SER A 389 -24.37 -9.16 -2.39
N ARG A 390 -23.24 -8.58 -2.81
CA ARG A 390 -23.13 -7.18 -3.27
C ARG A 390 -23.67 -6.16 -2.27
N GLU A 391 -23.76 -6.55 -1.01
CA GLU A 391 -24.09 -5.63 0.07
C GLU A 391 -22.90 -4.70 0.33
N ARG A 392 -23.20 -3.42 0.54
CA ARG A 392 -22.20 -2.43 0.93
C ARG A 392 -22.09 -2.38 2.45
N VAL A 393 -20.95 -2.78 2.99
CA VAL A 393 -20.65 -2.76 4.42
C VAL A 393 -19.58 -1.73 4.75
N LEU A 394 -19.47 -1.34 6.02
CA LEU A 394 -18.32 -0.60 6.53
C LEU A 394 -17.36 -1.58 7.18
N MET A 395 -16.16 -1.72 6.62
CA MET A 395 -15.10 -2.56 7.16
C MET A 395 -14.24 -1.77 8.14
N LEU A 396 -13.98 -2.34 9.31
CA LEU A 396 -12.92 -1.88 10.19
C LEU A 396 -11.62 -2.55 9.76
N TRP A 397 -10.66 -1.76 9.27
CA TRP A 397 -9.33 -2.23 8.88
C TRP A 397 -8.34 -2.21 10.04
N GLY A 398 -8.66 -1.44 11.08
CA GLY A 398 -7.84 -1.26 12.27
C GLY A 398 -6.73 -0.22 12.08
N GLY A 399 -5.90 -0.06 13.09
CA GLY A 399 -4.77 0.85 13.12
C GLY A 399 -5.03 2.19 13.84
N LEU A 400 -3.93 2.84 14.16
CA LEU A 400 -3.80 4.22 14.62
C LEU A 400 -2.99 5.00 13.59
N THR A 401 -3.40 6.24 13.31
CA THR A 401 -2.83 7.02 12.20
C THR A 401 -1.30 7.14 12.28
N LYS A 402 -0.73 7.60 13.41
CA LYS A 402 0.72 7.78 13.52
C LYS A 402 1.49 6.44 13.35
N PRO A 403 1.24 5.37 14.13
CA PRO A 403 1.94 4.10 13.94
C PRO A 403 1.75 3.49 12.55
N HIS A 404 0.55 3.59 11.98
CA HIS A 404 0.28 3.04 10.65
C HIS A 404 1.07 3.75 9.55
N THR A 405 1.21 5.07 9.62
CA THR A 405 2.01 5.83 8.65
C THR A 405 3.50 5.50 8.74
N VAL A 406 4.02 5.30 9.96
CA VAL A 406 5.39 4.80 10.17
C VAL A 406 5.55 3.41 9.56
N ALA A 407 4.55 2.53 9.71
CA ALA A 407 4.57 1.21 9.09
C ALA A 407 4.60 1.28 7.56
N GLN A 408 3.83 2.19 6.94
CA GLN A 408 3.85 2.38 5.49
C GLN A 408 5.20 2.88 4.98
N GLU A 409 5.81 3.87 5.64
CA GLU A 409 7.14 4.38 5.29
C GLU A 409 8.22 3.29 5.43
N ASP A 410 8.34 2.68 6.61
CA ASP A 410 9.39 1.72 6.92
C ASP A 410 9.23 0.41 6.14
N SER A 411 8.02 -0.12 6.00
CA SER A 411 7.80 -1.35 5.24
C SER A 411 8.08 -1.15 3.75
N TRP A 412 7.75 0.00 3.17
CA TRP A 412 8.05 0.28 1.77
C TRP A 412 9.55 0.30 1.49
N GLU A 413 10.33 0.99 2.33
CA GLU A 413 11.79 1.01 2.22
C GLU A 413 12.37 -0.41 2.31
N LYS A 414 11.89 -1.21 3.27
CA LYS A 414 12.33 -2.59 3.46
C LYS A 414 11.88 -3.54 2.34
N ILE A 415 10.69 -3.34 1.76
CA ILE A 415 10.23 -4.08 0.59
C ILE A 415 11.14 -3.78 -0.61
N LEU A 416 11.43 -2.50 -0.87
CA LEU A 416 12.36 -2.13 -1.95
C LEU A 416 13.76 -2.72 -1.72
N GLY A 417 14.27 -2.68 -0.48
CA GLY A 417 15.53 -3.30 -0.10
C GLY A 417 15.55 -4.81 -0.35
N PHE A 418 14.53 -5.53 0.14
CA PHE A 418 14.37 -6.97 -0.01
C PHE A 418 14.28 -7.40 -1.48
N LEU A 419 13.49 -6.68 -2.30
CA LEU A 419 13.40 -6.95 -3.74
C LEU A 419 14.75 -6.71 -4.43
N ARG A 420 15.47 -5.63 -4.10
CA ARG A 420 16.81 -5.37 -4.68
C ARG A 420 17.82 -6.44 -4.25
N GLU A 421 17.79 -6.87 -3.00
CA GLU A 421 18.68 -7.92 -2.49
C GLU A 421 18.50 -9.22 -3.27
N HIS A 422 17.25 -9.69 -3.43
CA HIS A 422 17.00 -11.00 -4.01
C HIS A 422 16.88 -11.02 -5.54
N LEU A 423 16.54 -9.89 -6.17
CA LEU A 423 16.36 -9.81 -7.63
C LEU A 423 17.51 -9.12 -8.37
N CYS A 424 18.26 -8.21 -7.73
CA CYS A 424 19.34 -7.48 -8.40
C CYS A 424 20.73 -8.05 -8.12
N HIS A 425 20.93 -8.66 -6.95
CA HIS A 425 22.23 -9.21 -6.57
C HIS A 425 22.28 -10.72 -6.85
N SER A 426 23.30 -11.14 -7.61
CA SER A 426 23.58 -12.57 -7.79
C SER A 426 24.09 -13.15 -6.47
N VAL A 427 23.29 -13.95 -5.78
CA VAL A 427 23.81 -14.87 -4.75
C VAL A 427 24.74 -15.84 -5.49
N LYS A 428 26.06 -15.70 -5.29
CA LYS A 428 27.02 -16.66 -5.84
C LYS A 428 26.62 -18.06 -5.34
N PRO A 429 26.54 -19.08 -6.22
CA PRO A 429 26.34 -20.44 -5.74
C PRO A 429 27.48 -20.79 -4.79
N HIS A 430 27.15 -21.32 -3.61
CA HIS A 430 28.14 -21.95 -2.74
C HIS A 430 28.84 -23.05 -3.55
N VAL A 431 30.04 -22.77 -4.01
CA VAL A 431 30.96 -23.80 -4.47
C VAL A 431 31.32 -24.59 -3.23
N GLN A 432 30.72 -25.77 -3.06
CA GLN A 432 31.25 -26.78 -2.17
C GLN A 432 32.65 -27.13 -2.68
N SER A 433 33.68 -26.63 -1.99
CA SER A 433 35.04 -27.12 -2.17
C SER A 433 35.07 -28.57 -1.72
N ARG A 434 35.03 -29.50 -2.68
CA ARG A 434 35.52 -30.84 -2.46
C ARG A 434 37.05 -30.77 -2.43
N LEU A 435 37.63 -30.99 -1.27
CA LEU A 435 38.92 -31.64 -1.09
C LEU A 435 38.74 -32.71 -0.02
#